data_AF-A0A7X1ZQ05-F1
#
_entry.id   AF-A0A7X1ZQ05-F1
#
_cell.length_a   1.000
_cell.length_b   1.000
_cell.length_c   1.000
_cell.angle_alpha   90.00
_cell.angle_beta   90.00
_cell.angle_gamma   90.00
#
_symmetry.space_group_name_H-M   'P 1'
#
loop_
_entity.id
_entity.type
_entity.pdbx_description
1 polymer ?
#
loop_
_entity_poly.entity_id
_entity_poly.type
_entity_poly.pdbx_seq_one_letter_code
_entity_poly.pdbx_strand_id
1 'polypeptide(L)'
;MGKKRRAEGWKWTLIALIPTVIIILPVYFIAIGGFQTVAEIFHRPPYWFPPNPTLEFYTDAWVSLLPYLRNSLIIALGNLVLTLAVALPSAFALAKFHLKLGKPTFFILAFTQMLPATAVVIPLFLMFIKLKLINNYFSVILGIAVFTIP
;
A
#
# COMPACT_ATOMS: atom_id res chain seq x y z
N MET A 1 -30.81 2.19 32.74
CA MET A 1 -30.06 3.02 31.77
C MET A 1 -29.50 2.27 30.54
N GLY A 2 -29.62 0.93 30.39
CA GLY A 2 -28.98 0.18 29.28
C GLY A 2 -29.71 0.10 27.92
N LYS A 3 -31.03 0.32 27.85
CA LYS A 3 -31.80 0.20 26.58
C LYS A 3 -31.62 1.39 25.62
N LYS A 4 -31.47 2.63 26.13
CA LYS A 4 -31.27 3.83 25.30
C LYS A 4 -29.92 3.83 24.55
N ARG A 5 -28.83 3.35 25.18
CA ARG A 5 -27.51 3.19 24.52
C ARG A 5 -27.50 2.17 23.38
N ARG A 6 -28.27 1.08 23.47
CA ARG A 6 -28.41 0.08 22.39
C ARG A 6 -29.21 0.62 21.20
N ALA A 7 -30.27 1.38 21.45
CA ALA A 7 -31.09 1.98 20.39
C ALA A 7 -30.36 3.10 19.63
N GLU A 8 -29.51 3.89 20.31
CA GLU A 8 -28.62 4.84 19.62
C GLU A 8 -27.51 4.14 18.85
N GLY A 9 -26.97 3.03 19.37
CA GLY A 9 -25.98 2.21 18.65
C GLY A 9 -26.46 1.76 17.27
N TRP A 10 -27.71 1.31 17.15
CA TRP A 10 -28.27 0.92 15.85
C TRP A 10 -28.44 2.08 14.87
N LYS A 11 -28.73 3.30 15.36
CA LYS A 11 -28.79 4.48 14.49
C LYS A 11 -27.41 4.76 13.89
N TRP A 12 -26.36 4.70 14.70
CA TRP A 12 -24.97 4.86 14.23
C TRP A 12 -24.55 3.73 13.29
N THR A 13 -24.97 2.49 13.53
CA THR A 13 -24.72 1.37 12.61
C THR A 13 -25.40 1.59 11.25
N LEU A 14 -26.66 2.04 11.23
CA LEU A 14 -27.39 2.31 9.99
C LEU A 14 -26.78 3.50 9.21
N ILE A 15 -26.33 4.53 9.92
CA ILE A 15 -25.63 5.67 9.31
C ILE A 15 -24.28 5.23 8.73
N ALA A 16 -23.53 4.39 9.45
CA ALA A 16 -22.24 3.85 8.99
C ALA A 16 -22.38 2.88 7.81
N LEU A 17 -23.54 2.23 7.65
CA LEU A 17 -23.79 1.31 6.54
C LEU A 17 -23.72 2.00 5.18
N ILE A 18 -24.18 3.25 5.09
CA ILE A 18 -24.22 4.03 3.84
C ILE A 18 -22.81 4.23 3.25
N PRO A 19 -21.82 4.81 3.95
CA PRO A 19 -20.47 4.95 3.42
C PRO A 19 -19.79 3.60 3.19
N THR A 20 -20.08 2.57 4.00
CA THR A 20 -19.57 1.22 3.77
C THR A 20 -20.03 0.67 2.42
N VAL A 21 -21.33 0.79 2.08
CA VAL A 21 -21.85 0.34 0.79
C VAL A 21 -21.21 1.11 -0.36
N ILE A 22 -21.04 2.43 -0.23
CA ILE A 22 -20.42 3.28 -1.26
C ILE A 22 -18.97 2.85 -1.52
N ILE A 23 -18.20 2.51 -0.47
CA ILE A 23 -16.80 2.06 -0.60
C ILE A 23 -16.71 0.65 -1.18
N ILE A 24 -17.63 -0.25 -0.81
CA ILE A 24 -17.63 -1.64 -1.28
C ILE A 24 -18.07 -1.74 -2.74
N LEU A 25 -18.95 -0.87 -3.21
CA LEU A 25 -19.51 -0.91 -4.56
C LEU A 25 -18.44 -0.94 -5.69
N PRO A 26 -17.42 -0.05 -5.74
CA PRO A 26 -16.38 -0.16 -6.76
C PRO A 26 -15.54 -1.45 -6.62
N VAL A 27 -15.29 -1.92 -5.40
CA VAL A 27 -14.56 -3.19 -5.16
C VAL A 27 -15.37 -4.38 -5.69
N TYR A 28 -16.69 -4.36 -5.49
CA TYR A 28 -17.62 -5.34 -6.03
C TYR A 28 -17.58 -5.39 -7.56
N PHE A 29 -17.61 -4.23 -8.23
CA PHE A 29 -17.53 -4.17 -9.70
C PHE A 29 -16.18 -4.66 -10.23
N ILE A 30 -15.06 -4.37 -9.55
CA ILE A 30 -13.75 -4.92 -9.94
C ILE A 30 -13.72 -6.44 -9.76
N ALA A 31 -14.27 -6.95 -8.66
CA ALA A 31 -14.30 -8.37 -8.37
C ALA A 31 -15.14 -9.15 -9.39
N ILE A 32 -16.31 -8.63 -9.77
CA ILE A 32 -17.18 -9.26 -10.78
C ILE A 32 -16.66 -9.05 -12.20
N GLY A 33 -16.08 -7.89 -12.50
CA GLY A 33 -15.48 -7.59 -13.79
C GLY A 33 -14.38 -8.59 -14.17
N GLY A 34 -13.69 -9.19 -13.19
CA GLY A 34 -12.72 -10.26 -13.43
C GLY A 34 -13.33 -11.54 -14.04
N PHE A 35 -14.64 -11.75 -13.88
CA PHE A 35 -15.37 -12.87 -14.47
C PHE A 35 -16.14 -12.50 -15.75
N GLN A 36 -16.07 -11.24 -16.17
CA GLN A 36 -16.76 -10.73 -17.36
C GLN A 36 -15.80 -10.67 -18.55
N THR A 37 -16.34 -10.85 -19.75
CA THR A 37 -15.59 -10.58 -20.99
C THR A 37 -15.39 -9.07 -21.20
N VAL A 38 -14.40 -8.69 -22.01
CA VAL A 38 -14.16 -7.28 -22.34
C VAL A 38 -15.43 -6.61 -22.90
N ALA A 39 -16.20 -7.32 -23.72
CA ALA A 39 -17.46 -6.81 -24.27
C ALA A 39 -18.54 -6.58 -23.19
N GLU A 40 -18.59 -7.43 -22.16
CA GLU A 40 -19.55 -7.32 -21.06
C GLU A 40 -19.20 -6.18 -20.09
N ILE A 41 -17.91 -5.91 -19.87
CA ILE A 41 -17.44 -4.80 -19.01
C ILE A 41 -17.88 -3.43 -19.58
N PHE A 42 -17.86 -3.26 -20.91
CA PHE A 42 -18.28 -2.02 -21.57
C PHE A 42 -19.77 -1.92 -21.87
N HIS A 43 -20.56 -2.93 -21.46
CA HIS A 43 -22.01 -2.92 -21.66
C HIS A 43 -22.70 -1.83 -20.81
N ARG A 44 -23.78 -1.24 -21.35
CA ARG A 44 -24.61 -0.23 -20.67
C ARG A 44 -26.08 -0.66 -20.69
N PRO A 45 -26.77 -0.76 -19.54
CA PRO A 45 -26.27 -0.58 -18.17
C PRO A 45 -25.29 -1.69 -17.74
N PRO A 46 -24.36 -1.43 -16.79
CA PRO A 46 -23.41 -2.43 -16.33
C PRO A 46 -24.13 -3.61 -15.68
N TYR A 47 -23.64 -4.82 -15.96
CA TYR A 47 -24.17 -6.04 -15.37
C TYR A 47 -23.82 -6.11 -13.88
N TRP A 48 -24.85 -6.25 -13.03
CA TRP A 48 -24.66 -6.49 -11.60
C TRP A 48 -24.11 -7.90 -11.32
N PHE A 49 -24.44 -8.88 -12.16
CA PHE A 49 -23.92 -10.23 -12.13
C PHE A 49 -23.49 -10.65 -13.53
N PRO A 50 -22.36 -11.37 -13.68
CA PRO A 50 -21.85 -11.73 -15.00
C PRO A 50 -22.82 -12.71 -15.67
N PRO A 51 -23.31 -12.42 -16.89
CA PRO A 51 -24.24 -13.32 -17.58
C PRO A 51 -23.55 -14.63 -17.99
N ASN A 52 -22.27 -14.56 -18.37
CA ASN A 52 -21.44 -15.71 -18.71
C ASN A 52 -20.12 -15.65 -17.90
N PRO A 53 -20.08 -16.16 -16.66
CA PRO A 53 -18.86 -16.13 -15.87
C PRO A 53 -17.76 -16.96 -16.54
N THR A 54 -16.62 -16.31 -16.82
CA THR A 54 -15.41 -16.96 -17.35
C THR A 54 -14.23 -16.83 -16.39
N LEU A 55 -13.33 -17.82 -16.42
CA LEU A 55 -12.07 -17.84 -15.67
C LEU A 55 -10.83 -17.66 -16.57
N GLU A 56 -11.03 -17.49 -17.87
CA GLU A 56 -9.96 -17.40 -18.88
C GLU A 56 -8.95 -16.30 -18.58
N PHE A 57 -9.42 -15.12 -18.19
CA PHE A 57 -8.55 -14.01 -17.81
C PHE A 57 -7.72 -14.30 -16.55
N TYR A 58 -8.23 -15.11 -15.62
CA TYR A 58 -7.48 -15.50 -14.43
C TYR A 58 -6.37 -16.50 -14.77
N THR A 59 -6.64 -17.45 -15.66
CA THR A 59 -5.62 -18.43 -16.09
C THR A 59 -4.50 -17.76 -16.86
N ASP A 60 -4.82 -16.83 -17.75
CA ASP A 60 -3.84 -16.07 -18.54
C ASP A 60 -3.05 -15.08 -17.66
N ALA A 61 -3.76 -14.41 -16.74
CA ALA A 61 -3.13 -13.51 -15.79
C ALA A 61 -2.18 -14.25 -14.86
N TRP A 62 -2.48 -15.49 -14.43
CA TRP A 62 -1.65 -16.22 -13.47
C TRP A 62 -0.21 -16.40 -13.95
N VAL A 63 -0.03 -16.83 -15.20
CA VAL A 63 1.30 -17.03 -15.80
C VAL A 63 2.07 -15.72 -15.89
N SER A 64 1.38 -14.64 -16.27
CA SER A 64 1.98 -13.33 -16.47
C SER A 64 2.27 -12.61 -15.14
N LEU A 65 1.43 -12.82 -14.13
CA LEU A 65 1.44 -12.12 -12.85
C LEU A 65 2.42 -12.75 -11.85
N LEU A 66 2.68 -14.05 -11.95
CA LEU A 66 3.52 -14.78 -11.00
C LEU A 66 4.95 -14.19 -10.86
N PRO A 67 5.67 -13.80 -11.93
CA PRO A 67 6.96 -13.13 -11.80
C PRO A 67 6.85 -11.78 -11.09
N TYR A 68 5.81 -10.99 -11.38
CA TYR A 68 5.60 -9.70 -10.73
C TYR A 68 5.26 -9.85 -9.25
N LEU A 69 4.43 -10.82 -8.88
CA LEU A 69 4.15 -11.15 -7.48
C LEU A 69 5.40 -11.56 -6.73
N ARG A 70 6.24 -12.39 -7.34
CA ARG A 70 7.54 -12.77 -6.76
C ARG A 70 8.42 -11.54 -6.54
N ASN A 71 8.52 -10.66 -7.54
CA ASN A 71 9.32 -9.44 -7.44
C ASN A 71 8.81 -8.53 -6.32
N SER A 72 7.50 -8.26 -6.27
CA SER A 72 6.86 -7.47 -5.23
C SER A 72 7.07 -8.09 -3.85
N LEU A 73 6.96 -9.41 -3.71
CA LEU A 73 7.16 -10.10 -2.45
C LEU A 73 8.61 -10.00 -1.96
N ILE A 74 9.59 -10.20 -2.85
CA ILE A 74 11.02 -10.03 -2.54
C ILE A 74 11.30 -8.60 -2.10
N ILE A 75 10.79 -7.61 -2.83
CA ILE A 75 10.99 -6.19 -2.52
C ILE A 75 10.33 -5.84 -1.18
N ALA A 76 9.09 -6.26 -0.96
CA ALA A 76 8.34 -5.96 0.26
C ALA A 76 9.00 -6.59 1.50
N LEU A 77 9.37 -7.87 1.43
CA LEU A 77 10.05 -8.56 2.54
C LEU A 77 11.46 -8.01 2.78
N GLY A 78 12.22 -7.74 1.71
CA GLY A 78 13.53 -7.14 1.81
C GLY A 78 13.48 -5.75 2.46
N ASN A 79 12.52 -4.93 2.06
CA ASN A 79 12.28 -3.63 2.71
C ASN A 79 11.85 -3.79 4.17
N LEU A 80 10.91 -4.69 4.47
CA LEU A 80 10.47 -4.96 5.84
C LEU A 80 11.64 -5.31 6.76
N VAL A 81 12.51 -6.23 6.32
CA VAL A 81 13.69 -6.64 7.10
C VAL A 81 14.64 -5.46 7.30
N LEU A 82 14.95 -4.71 6.24
CA LEU A 82 15.85 -3.57 6.32
C LEU A 82 15.31 -2.46 7.23
N THR A 83 14.03 -2.10 7.06
CA THR A 83 13.37 -1.08 7.88
C THR A 83 13.35 -1.49 9.34
N LEU A 84 12.99 -2.73 9.66
CA LEU A 84 13.03 -3.20 11.06
C LEU A 84 14.45 -3.22 11.63
N ALA A 85 15.44 -3.62 10.85
CA ALA A 85 16.83 -3.66 11.29
C ALA A 85 17.39 -2.27 11.65
N VAL A 86 16.91 -1.21 10.97
CA VAL A 86 17.42 0.16 11.16
C VAL A 86 16.50 1.01 12.03
N ALA A 87 15.21 1.05 11.73
CA ALA A 87 14.25 1.92 12.39
C ALA A 87 13.98 1.46 13.83
N LEU A 88 13.89 0.15 14.09
CA LEU A 88 13.60 -0.37 15.43
C LEU A 88 14.65 0.02 16.49
N PRO A 89 15.97 -0.22 16.28
CA PRO A 89 16.98 0.22 17.25
C PRO A 89 17.09 1.75 17.32
N SER A 90 16.91 2.46 16.20
CA SER A 90 16.96 3.93 16.16
C SER A 90 15.83 4.55 16.99
N ALA A 91 14.60 4.07 16.81
CA ALA A 91 13.42 4.50 17.55
C ALA A 91 13.56 4.15 19.05
N PHE A 92 14.04 2.94 19.36
CA PHE A 92 14.29 2.54 20.75
C PHE A 92 15.32 3.46 21.42
N ALA A 93 16.40 3.79 20.71
CA ALA A 93 17.44 4.65 21.24
C ALA A 93 16.94 6.08 21.50
N LEU A 94 16.18 6.65 20.55
CA LEU A 94 15.59 7.99 20.69
C LEU A 94 14.53 8.06 21.79
N ALA A 95 13.77 6.98 21.99
CA ALA A 95 12.70 6.95 22.99
C ALA A 95 13.22 6.71 24.43
N LYS A 96 14.28 5.92 24.60
CA LYS A 96 14.74 5.48 25.93
C LYS A 96 16.02 6.15 26.43
N PHE A 97 16.92 6.58 25.54
CA PHE A 97 18.16 7.24 25.96
C PHE A 97 18.04 8.76 25.89
N HIS A 98 18.61 9.45 26.88
CA HIS A 98 18.76 10.90 26.87
C HIS A 98 19.94 11.30 25.98
N LEU A 99 19.74 11.19 24.66
CA LEU A 99 20.73 11.57 23.67
C LEU A 99 20.85 13.10 23.62
N LYS A 100 22.08 13.63 23.70
CA LYS A 100 22.36 15.07 23.56
C LYS A 100 21.77 15.66 22.27
N LEU A 101 21.71 14.86 21.21
CA LEU A 101 21.15 15.22 19.90
C LEU A 101 19.78 14.57 19.62
N GLY A 102 19.11 13.95 20.60
CA GLY A 102 17.88 13.19 20.35
C GLY A 102 16.75 14.03 19.77
N LYS A 103 16.49 15.22 20.34
CA LYS A 103 15.47 16.16 19.82
C LYS A 103 15.77 16.66 18.40
N PRO A 104 16.95 17.22 18.08
CA PRO A 104 17.23 17.68 16.72
C PRO A 104 17.24 16.53 15.70
N THR A 105 17.73 15.34 16.06
CA THR A 105 17.65 14.17 15.18
C THR A 105 16.19 13.80 14.86
N PHE A 106 15.32 13.73 15.87
CA PHE A 106 13.90 13.46 15.66
C PHE A 106 13.23 14.52 14.76
N PHE A 107 13.53 15.81 14.97
CA PHE A 107 13.01 16.88 14.12
C PHE A 107 13.47 16.75 12.66
N ILE A 108 14.73 16.40 12.42
CA ILE A 108 15.26 16.20 11.06
C ILE A 108 14.56 15.02 10.39
N LEU A 109 14.37 13.90 11.10
CA LEU A 109 13.67 12.73 10.58
C LEU A 109 12.19 13.04 10.27
N ALA A 110 11.51 13.78 11.14
CA ALA A 110 10.14 14.21 10.87
C ALA A 110 10.07 15.19 9.68
N PHE A 111 11.06 16.06 9.51
CA PHE A 111 11.11 17.00 8.40
C PHE A 111 11.30 16.28 7.05
N THR A 112 12.08 15.20 6.99
CA THR A 112 12.23 14.44 5.74
C THR A 112 10.92 13.78 5.29
N GLN A 113 10.00 13.44 6.22
CA GLN A 113 8.67 12.92 5.89
C GLN A 113 7.73 13.96 5.26
N MET A 114 8.02 15.25 5.44
CA MET A 114 7.24 16.33 4.81
C MET A 114 7.63 16.54 3.34
N LEU A 115 8.76 15.99 2.89
CA LEU A 115 9.21 16.12 1.52
C LEU A 115 8.32 15.27 0.59
N PRO A 116 7.83 15.81 -0.53
CA PRO A 116 7.05 15.03 -1.47
C PRO A 116 7.94 13.96 -2.11
N ALA A 117 7.45 12.72 -2.17
CA ALA A 117 8.20 11.59 -2.72
C ALA A 117 8.71 11.86 -4.15
N THR A 118 7.93 12.58 -4.95
CA THR A 118 8.29 12.96 -6.33
C THR A 118 9.55 13.82 -6.43
N ALA A 119 9.83 14.68 -5.44
CA ALA A 119 11.04 15.51 -5.43
C ALA A 119 12.32 14.71 -5.15
N VAL A 120 12.19 13.58 -4.44
CA VAL A 120 13.33 12.75 -4.01
C VAL A 120 13.64 11.64 -5.02
N VAL A 121 12.66 11.21 -5.82
CA VAL A 121 12.82 10.09 -6.77
C VAL A 121 13.89 10.37 -7.85
N ILE A 122 13.89 11.55 -8.47
CA ILE A 122 14.88 11.90 -9.51
C ILE A 122 16.32 11.85 -8.99
N PRO A 123 16.69 12.54 -7.89
CA PRO A 123 18.05 12.49 -7.39
C PRO A 123 18.46 11.09 -6.91
N LEU A 124 17.54 10.32 -6.30
CA LEU A 124 17.80 8.91 -5.94
C LEU A 124 18.09 8.05 -7.18
N PHE A 125 17.33 8.23 -8.25
CA PHE A 125 17.55 7.51 -9.50
C PHE A 125 18.92 7.81 -10.11
N LEU A 126 19.31 9.10 -10.15
CA LEU A 126 20.63 9.50 -10.61
C LEU A 126 21.76 8.92 -9.74
N MET A 127 21.55 8.82 -8.43
CA MET A 127 22.49 8.18 -7.51
C MET A 127 22.64 6.68 -7.82
N PHE A 128 21.55 5.95 -8.05
CA PHE A 128 21.61 4.54 -8.42
C PHE A 128 22.27 4.29 -9.78
N ILE A 129 22.12 5.19 -10.74
CA ILE A 129 22.87 5.13 -12.01
C ILE A 129 24.37 5.25 -11.73
N LYS A 130 24.80 6.25 -10.95
CA LYS A 130 26.21 6.47 -10.61
C LYS A 130 26.83 5.27 -9.88
N LEU A 131 26.04 4.64 -8.99
CA LEU A 131 26.44 3.45 -8.25
C LEU A 131 26.33 2.15 -9.05
N LYS A 132 25.86 2.21 -10.31
CA LYS A 132 25.57 1.03 -11.16
C LYS A 132 24.59 0.03 -10.50
N LEU A 133 23.69 0.53 -9.66
CA LEU A 133 22.64 -0.24 -8.96
C LEU A 133 21.31 -0.21 -9.72
N ILE A 134 21.33 0.09 -11.01
CA ILE A 134 20.14 0.14 -11.88
C ILE A 134 19.64 -1.29 -12.13
N ASN A 135 18.31 -1.45 -12.22
CA ASN A 135 17.64 -2.70 -12.57
C ASN A 135 17.95 -3.87 -11.60
N ASN A 136 17.95 -3.58 -10.29
CA ASN A 136 18.21 -4.55 -9.24
C ASN A 136 17.16 -4.40 -8.11
N TYR A 137 16.76 -5.51 -7.49
CA TYR A 137 15.87 -5.48 -6.31
C TYR A 137 16.44 -4.61 -5.18
N PHE A 138 17.77 -4.63 -5.00
CA PHE A 138 18.42 -3.90 -3.92
C PHE A 138 18.22 -2.38 -4.01
N SER A 139 18.27 -1.79 -5.21
CA SER A 139 18.03 -0.35 -5.36
C SER A 139 16.58 0.03 -5.07
N VAL A 140 15.62 -0.82 -5.45
CA VAL A 140 14.22 -0.58 -5.11
C VAL A 140 13.98 -0.70 -3.61
N ILE A 141 14.55 -1.72 -2.96
CA ILE A 141 14.48 -1.89 -1.50
C ILE A 141 15.06 -0.67 -0.78
N LEU A 142 16.25 -0.22 -1.17
CA LEU A 142 16.86 0.99 -0.60
C LEU A 142 16.01 2.25 -0.87
N GLY A 143 15.46 2.38 -2.07
CA GLY A 143 14.61 3.51 -2.44
C GLY A 143 13.35 3.61 -1.58
N ILE A 144 12.71 2.48 -1.27
CA ILE A 144 11.53 2.43 -0.39
C ILE A 144 11.94 2.65 1.07
N ALA A 145 13.11 2.14 1.49
CA ALA A 145 13.62 2.30 2.85
C ALA A 145 13.79 3.78 3.25
N VAL A 146 14.15 4.64 2.30
CA VAL A 146 14.26 6.11 2.51
C VAL A 146 12.96 6.71 3.04
N PHE A 147 11.80 6.20 2.63
CA PHE A 147 10.48 6.69 3.06
C PHE A 147 9.91 5.96 4.28
N THR A 148 10.38 4.74 4.57
CA THR A 148 9.83 3.89 5.64
C THR A 148 10.62 3.92 6.95
N ILE A 149 11.90 4.33 6.92
CA ILE A 149 12.78 4.44 8.10
C ILE A 149 12.59 5.70 8.97
N PRO A 150 12.22 6.90 8.46
CA PRO A 150 12.30 8.13 9.25
C PRO A 150 11.44 8.13 10.53
#